data_AF-A0A5D4MIJ8-F1
#
_entry.id   AF-A0A5D4MIJ8-F1
#
_cell.length_a   1.000
_cell.length_b   1.000
_cell.length_c   1.000
_cell.angle_alpha   90.00
_cell.angle_beta   90.00
_cell.angle_gamma   90.00
#
_symmetry.space_group_name_H-M   'P 1'
#
loop_
_entity.id
_entity.type
_entity.pdbx_description
1 polymer ?
#
loop_
_entity_poly.entity_id
_entity_poly.type
_entity_poly.pdbx_seq_one_letter_code
_entity_poly.pdbx_strand_id
1 'polypeptide(L)'
;MNFNMSSAKLLALNLQGLLDLVNRTYQQHSFIVLDQEILYRLKLLVEEYRLQALTDELFRLTKYDEEEKQTLMNIEKVHEKVIVLDEFIHNNYGDLFLFSGRVHSILSIIEAINNKR
;
A
#
# COMPACT_ATOMS: atom_id res chain seq x y z
N MET A 1 3.52 -9.17 20.62
CA MET A 1 3.15 -8.18 19.58
C MET A 1 2.58 -6.94 20.21
N ASN A 2 3.40 -5.89 20.29
CA ASN A 2 2.97 -4.58 20.77
C ASN A 2 2.00 -3.90 19.75
N PHE A 3 1.47 -2.72 20.10
CA PHE A 3 0.54 -1.99 19.25
C PHE A 3 1.14 -1.69 17.87
N ASN A 4 2.38 -1.19 17.82
CA ASN A 4 3.05 -0.82 16.58
C ASN A 4 3.24 -2.02 15.65
N MET A 5 3.66 -3.16 16.19
CA MET A 5 3.84 -4.39 15.43
C MET A 5 2.50 -4.97 14.93
N SER A 6 1.45 -4.90 15.75
CA SER A 6 0.10 -5.31 15.36
C SER A 6 -0.48 -4.46 14.23
N SER A 7 -0.35 -3.14 14.34
CA SER A 7 -0.78 -2.20 13.31
C SER A 7 0.07 -2.31 12.04
N ALA A 8 1.38 -2.53 12.17
CA ALA A 8 2.27 -2.77 11.04
C ALA A 8 1.93 -4.07 10.28
N LYS A 9 1.54 -5.13 11.00
CA LYS A 9 1.06 -6.37 10.36
C LYS A 9 -0.25 -6.12 9.61
N LEU A 10 -1.16 -5.34 10.18
CA LEU A 10 -2.39 -4.93 9.50
C LEU A 10 -2.11 -4.07 8.27
N LEU A 11 -1.13 -3.18 8.34
CA LEU A 11 -0.64 -2.40 7.20
C LEU A 11 -0.13 -3.32 6.08
N ALA A 12 0.73 -4.29 6.41
CA ALA A 12 1.26 -5.26 5.44
C ALA A 12 0.15 -6.05 4.74
N LEU A 13 -0.89 -6.48 5.47
CA LEU A 13 -2.07 -7.14 4.88
C LEU A 13 -2.83 -6.24 3.90
N ASN A 14 -3.01 -4.95 4.22
CA ASN A 14 -3.71 -4.01 3.35
C ASN A 14 -2.89 -3.64 2.12
N LEU A 15 -1.58 -3.48 2.27
CA LEU A 15 -0.66 -3.32 1.15
C LEU A 15 -0.74 -4.53 0.22
N GLN A 16 -0.63 -5.75 0.74
CA GLN A 16 -0.75 -6.95 -0.09
C GLN A 16 -2.08 -6.98 -0.85
N GLY A 17 -3.19 -6.65 -0.17
CA GLY A 17 -4.50 -6.57 -0.82
C GLY A 17 -4.58 -5.53 -1.93
N LEU A 18 -3.91 -4.38 -1.80
CA LEU A 18 -3.78 -3.38 -2.86
C LEU A 18 -2.96 -3.93 -4.04
N LEU A 19 -1.81 -4.54 -3.77
CA LEU A 19 -0.92 -5.11 -4.78
C LEU A 19 -1.61 -6.21 -5.60
N ASP A 20 -2.32 -7.11 -4.91
CA ASP A 20 -3.10 -8.18 -5.53
C ASP A 20 -4.21 -7.60 -6.41
N LEU A 21 -4.89 -6.55 -5.94
CA LEU A 21 -5.93 -5.88 -6.70
C LEU A 21 -5.37 -5.25 -7.98
N VAL A 22 -4.26 -4.51 -7.90
CA VAL A 22 -3.59 -3.90 -9.07
C VAL A 22 -3.21 -4.99 -10.07
N ASN A 23 -2.51 -6.02 -9.62
CA ASN A 23 -2.06 -7.10 -10.50
C ASN A 23 -3.23 -7.85 -11.15
N ARG A 24 -4.24 -8.23 -10.38
CA ARG A 24 -5.41 -8.95 -10.90
C ARG A 24 -6.18 -8.10 -11.90
N THR A 25 -6.41 -6.82 -11.60
CA THR A 25 -7.17 -5.92 -12.50
C THR A 25 -6.45 -5.77 -13.84
N TYR A 26 -5.12 -5.62 -13.80
CA TYR A 26 -4.29 -5.53 -15.00
C TYR A 26 -4.26 -6.85 -15.80
N GLN A 27 -3.99 -7.98 -15.15
CA GLN A 27 -3.91 -9.28 -15.84
C GLN A 27 -5.23 -9.70 -16.49
N GLN A 28 -6.35 -9.38 -15.83
CA GLN A 28 -7.68 -9.73 -16.33
C GLN A 28 -8.22 -8.75 -17.38
N HIS A 29 -7.49 -7.68 -17.70
CA HIS A 29 -7.98 -6.59 -18.57
C HIS A 29 -9.37 -6.14 -18.13
N SER A 30 -9.53 -5.92 -16.82
CA SER A 30 -10.84 -5.71 -16.23
C SER A 30 -11.52 -4.48 -16.83
N PHE A 31 -12.76 -4.64 -17.28
CA PHE A 31 -13.61 -3.56 -17.79
C PHE A 31 -14.00 -2.53 -16.71
N ILE A 32 -13.64 -2.78 -15.44
CA ILE A 32 -13.83 -1.82 -14.34
C ILE A 32 -12.98 -0.57 -14.57
N VAL A 33 -11.82 -0.72 -15.21
CA VAL A 33 -10.96 0.39 -15.62
C VAL A 33 -11.07 0.51 -17.13
N LEU A 34 -11.58 1.62 -17.64
CA LEU A 34 -11.81 1.79 -19.08
C LEU A 34 -10.50 2.15 -19.77
N ASP A 35 -9.73 3.04 -19.17
CA ASP A 35 -8.40 3.41 -19.66
C ASP A 35 -7.32 2.43 -19.14
N GLN A 36 -6.97 1.47 -19.98
CA GLN A 36 -5.94 0.48 -19.68
C GLN A 36 -4.52 1.08 -19.60
N GLU A 37 -4.28 2.25 -20.19
CA GLU A 37 -3.00 2.95 -20.07
C GLU A 37 -2.84 3.52 -18.65
N ILE A 38 -3.90 4.11 -18.10
CA ILE A 38 -3.93 4.58 -16.70
C ILE A 38 -3.70 3.42 -15.73
N LEU A 39 -4.34 2.26 -15.96
CA LEU A 39 -4.11 1.06 -15.14
C LEU A 39 -2.67 0.55 -15.25
N TYR A 40 -2.09 0.56 -16.45
CA TYR A 40 -0.70 0.19 -16.66
C TYR A 40 0.26 1.13 -15.92
N ARG A 41 0.02 2.44 -15.95
CA ARG A 41 0.80 3.44 -15.19
C ARG A 41 0.70 3.21 -13.67
N LEU A 42 -0.49 2.88 -13.15
CA LEU A 42 -0.64 2.50 -11.74
C LEU A 42 0.22 1.28 -11.39
N LYS A 43 0.19 0.26 -12.24
CA LYS A 43 1.00 -0.95 -12.06
C LYS A 43 2.50 -0.64 -12.06
N LEU A 44 2.96 0.18 -13.01
CA LEU A 44 4.36 0.61 -13.06
C LEU A 44 4.77 1.37 -11.80
N LEU A 45 3.97 2.32 -11.32
CA LEU A 45 4.26 3.06 -10.08
C LEU A 45 4.46 2.12 -8.89
N VAL A 46 3.58 1.12 -8.74
CA VAL A 46 3.67 0.11 -7.69
C VAL A 46 4.97 -0.70 -7.77
N GLU A 47 5.38 -1.07 -8.99
CA GLU A 47 6.60 -1.84 -9.27
C GLU A 47 7.88 -1.02 -9.07
N GLU A 48 7.92 0.22 -9.57
CA GLU A 48 9.04 1.15 -9.42
C GLU A 48 9.30 1.48 -7.95
N TYR A 49 8.23 1.66 -7.17
CA TYR A 49 8.30 1.82 -5.73
C TYR A 49 8.64 0.55 -4.96
N ARG A 50 8.75 -0.60 -5.64
CA ARG A 50 9.07 -1.90 -5.02
C ARG A 50 8.17 -2.19 -3.82
N LEU A 51 6.89 -1.85 -3.92
CA LEU A 51 5.97 -1.97 -2.79
C LEU A 51 5.81 -3.42 -2.32
N GLN A 52 5.89 -4.40 -3.22
CA GLN A 52 5.91 -5.82 -2.83
C GLN A 52 7.06 -6.13 -1.88
N ALA A 53 8.28 -5.66 -2.18
CA ALA A 53 9.44 -5.90 -1.33
C ALA A 53 9.29 -5.24 0.06
N LEU A 54 8.70 -4.04 0.12
CA LEU A 54 8.39 -3.38 1.41
C LEU A 54 7.31 -4.14 2.20
N THR A 55 6.27 -4.62 1.52
CA THR A 55 5.20 -5.43 2.13
C THR A 55 5.74 -6.73 2.72
N ASP A 56 6.54 -7.47 1.95
CA ASP A 56 7.17 -8.72 2.38
C ASP A 56 8.08 -8.50 3.58
N GLU A 57 8.83 -7.39 3.56
CA GLU A 57 9.71 -7.01 4.65
C GLU A 57 8.92 -6.63 5.92
N LEU A 58 7.80 -5.91 5.80
CA LEU A 58 6.91 -5.64 6.93
C LEU A 58 6.33 -6.94 7.52
N PHE A 59 5.94 -7.91 6.69
CA PHE A 59 5.53 -9.24 7.18
C PHE A 59 6.65 -9.98 7.90
N ARG A 60 7.91 -9.81 7.48
CA ARG A 60 9.06 -10.42 8.13
C ARG A 60 9.32 -9.80 9.50
N LEU A 61 9.42 -8.47 9.56
CA LEU A 61 9.78 -7.72 10.77
C LEU A 61 8.71 -7.87 11.85
N THR A 62 7.43 -7.83 11.48
CA THR A 62 6.31 -7.89 12.44
C THR A 62 6.20 -9.21 13.21
N LYS A 63 7.01 -10.21 12.90
CA LYS A 63 7.12 -11.47 13.67
C LYS A 63 7.93 -11.31 14.96
N TYR A 64 8.76 -10.27 15.08
CA TYR A 64 9.73 -10.13 16.16
C TYR A 64 9.60 -8.75 16.82
N ASP A 65 9.16 -8.68 18.08
CA ASP A 65 8.92 -7.39 18.76
C ASP A 65 10.18 -6.51 18.87
N GLU A 66 11.38 -7.10 18.84
CA GLU A 66 12.68 -6.40 18.84
C GLU A 66 12.99 -5.61 17.55
N GLU A 67 12.26 -5.87 16.46
CA GLU A 67 12.41 -5.21 15.17
C GLU A 67 11.53 -3.95 15.02
N GLU A 68 10.97 -3.45 16.12
CA GLU A 68 10.04 -2.32 16.11
C GLU A 68 10.63 -1.08 15.42
N LYS A 69 11.86 -0.69 15.76
CA LYS A 69 12.51 0.49 15.15
C LYS A 69 12.61 0.36 13.63
N GLN A 70 13.03 -0.81 13.14
CA GLN A 70 13.16 -1.08 11.71
C GLN A 70 11.79 -1.12 11.03
N THR A 71 10.78 -1.66 11.70
CA THR A 71 9.38 -1.67 11.25
C THR A 71 8.86 -0.26 11.07
N LEU A 72 9.08 0.62 12.06
CA LEU A 72 8.68 2.02 12.04
C LEU A 72 9.34 2.80 10.88
N MET A 73 10.61 2.54 10.59
CA MET A 73 11.31 3.15 9.44
C MET A 73 10.76 2.64 8.09
N ASN A 74 10.36 1.38 8.00
CA ASN A 74 9.75 0.85 6.77
C ASN A 74 8.32 1.38 6.57
N ILE A 75 7.58 1.65 7.64
CA ILE A 75 6.27 2.32 7.57
C ILE A 75 6.42 3.72 6.97
N GLU A 76 7.43 4.49 7.37
CA GLU A 76 7.70 5.83 6.81
C GLU A 76 7.98 5.75 5.31
N LYS A 77 8.82 4.82 4.87
CA LYS A 77 9.08 4.58 3.44
C LYS A 77 7.83 4.20 2.67
N VAL A 78 6.95 3.39 3.26
CA VAL A 78 5.65 3.06 2.66
C VAL A 78 4.79 4.32 2.55
N HIS A 79 4.72 5.12 3.60
CA HIS A 79 3.91 6.34 3.63
C HIS A 79 4.26 7.30 2.49
N GLU A 80 5.55 7.59 2.32
CA GLU A 80 6.06 8.44 1.23
C GLU A 80 5.59 7.97 -0.16
N LYS A 81 5.60 6.65 -0.38
CA LYS A 81 5.21 6.03 -1.66
C LYS A 81 3.69 6.02 -1.86
N VAL A 82 2.95 5.74 -0.79
CA VAL A 82 1.49 5.64 -0.84
C VAL A 82 0.84 7.01 -1.04
N ILE A 83 1.43 8.10 -0.52
CA ILE A 83 0.97 9.46 -0.83
C ILE A 83 1.01 9.73 -2.34
N VAL A 84 2.09 9.34 -3.02
CA VAL A 84 2.19 9.55 -4.48
C VAL A 84 1.18 8.69 -5.23
N LEU A 85 0.92 7.46 -4.77
CA LEU A 85 -0.15 6.63 -5.34
C LEU A 85 -1.53 7.25 -5.12
N ASP A 86 -1.80 7.81 -3.94
CA ASP A 86 -3.06 8.47 -3.62
C ASP A 86 -3.30 9.66 -4.56
N GLU A 87 -2.29 10.52 -4.75
CA GLU A 87 -2.36 11.65 -5.67
C GLU A 87 -2.61 11.18 -7.11
N PHE A 88 -1.89 10.14 -7.57
CA PHE A 88 -2.09 9.59 -8.91
C PHE A 88 -3.52 9.02 -9.09
N ILE A 89 -4.03 8.29 -8.10
CA ILE A 89 -5.39 7.72 -8.12
C ILE A 89 -6.42 8.83 -8.10
N HIS A 90 -6.23 9.88 -7.29
CA HIS A 90 -7.14 11.01 -7.20
C HIS A 90 -7.23 11.77 -8.53
N ASN A 91 -6.08 12.00 -9.19
CA ASN A 91 -6.03 12.66 -10.49
C ASN A 91 -6.67 11.83 -11.62
N ASN A 92 -6.86 10.52 -11.42
CA ASN A 92 -7.46 9.59 -12.38
C ASN A 92 -8.67 8.86 -11.77
N TYR A 93 -9.41 9.53 -10.89
CA TYR A 93 -10.42 8.91 -10.02
C TYR A 93 -11.54 8.19 -10.79
N GLY A 94 -11.93 8.70 -11.95
CA GLY A 94 -12.98 8.08 -12.79
C GLY A 94 -12.67 6.62 -13.14
N ASP A 95 -11.41 6.33 -13.45
CA ASP A 95 -10.92 5.00 -13.80
C ASP A 95 -10.40 4.23 -12.58
N LEU A 96 -9.84 4.92 -11.59
CA LEU A 96 -9.13 4.30 -10.47
C LEU A 96 -9.89 4.31 -9.13
N PHE A 97 -11.18 4.65 -9.13
CA PHE A 97 -12.02 4.72 -7.92
C PHE A 97 -11.87 3.49 -7.01
N LEU A 98 -11.86 2.28 -7.57
CA LEU A 98 -11.77 1.04 -6.78
C LEU A 98 -10.49 0.95 -5.91
N PHE A 99 -9.39 1.57 -6.36
CA PHE A 99 -8.12 1.57 -5.65
C PHE A 99 -8.10 2.60 -4.51
N SER A 100 -8.86 3.70 -4.64
CA SER A 100 -8.88 4.79 -3.66
C SER A 100 -9.27 4.32 -2.26
N GLY A 101 -10.28 3.43 -2.13
CA GLY A 101 -10.70 2.91 -0.83
C GLY A 101 -9.61 2.07 -0.12
N ARG A 102 -8.79 1.34 -0.88
CA ARG A 102 -7.65 0.59 -0.34
C ARG A 102 -6.54 1.52 0.12
N VAL A 103 -6.21 2.52 -0.69
CA VAL A 103 -5.18 3.53 -0.36
C VAL A 103 -5.59 4.35 0.86
N HIS A 104 -6.84 4.79 0.93
CA HIS A 104 -7.37 5.47 2.11
C HIS A 104 -7.21 4.62 3.38
N SER A 105 -7.58 3.33 3.33
CA SER A 105 -7.43 2.42 4.47
C SER A 105 -5.97 2.28 4.91
N ILE A 106 -5.03 2.21 3.95
CA ILE A 106 -3.58 2.16 4.22
C ILE A 106 -3.12 3.44 4.93
N LEU A 107 -3.49 4.60 4.42
CA LEU A 107 -3.12 5.90 5.01
C LEU A 107 -3.68 6.05 6.44
N SER A 108 -4.94 5.67 6.66
CA SER A 108 -5.52 5.72 8.01
C SER A 108 -4.80 4.82 9.02
N ILE A 109 -4.30 3.64 8.59
CA ILE A 109 -3.50 2.78 9.47
C ILE A 109 -2.17 3.46 9.82
N ILE A 110 -1.51 4.08 8.83
CA ILE A 110 -0.24 4.80 9.04
C ILE A 110 -0.43 5.97 10.01
N GLU A 111 -1.49 6.77 9.82
CA GLU A 111 -1.83 7.88 10.72
C GLU A 111 -2.09 7.39 12.15
N ALA A 112 -2.82 6.29 12.32
CA ALA A 112 -3.07 5.70 13.64
C ALA A 112 -1.79 5.24 14.35
N ILE A 113 -0.78 4.77 13.60
CA ILE A 113 0.54 4.43 14.14
C ILE A 113 1.29 5.69 14.56
N ASN A 114 1.30 6.72 13.70
CA ASN A 114 2.03 7.97 13.95
C ASN A 114 1.47 8.75 15.14
N ASN A 115 0.14 8.75 15.34
CA ASN A 115 -0.52 9.43 16.46
C ASN A 115 -0.24 8.80 17.83
N LYS A 116 0.38 7.61 17.89
CA LYS A 116 0.75 6.92 19.13
C LYS A 116 2.25 6.92 19.44
N ARG A 117 3.07 7.49 18.56
CA ARG A 117 4.51 7.73 18.82
C ARG A 117 4.69 8.99 19.66
#